data_AF-A0A6M0FAM6-F1
#
_entry.id   AF-A0A6M0FAM6-F1
#
_cell.length_a   1.000
_cell.length_b   1.000
_cell.length_c   1.000
_cell.angle_alpha   90.00
_cell.angle_beta   90.00
_cell.angle_gamma   90.00
#
_symmetry.space_group_name_H-M   'P 1'
#
loop_
_entity.id
_entity.type
_entity.pdbx_description
1 polymer ?
#
loop_
_entity_poly.entity_id
_entity_poly.type
_entity_poly.pdbx_seq_one_letter_code
_entity_poly.pdbx_strand_id
1 'polypeptide(L)'
;MFDAFTKVVSQADARGDFVPASTIDALSAMVADSNKRLDAVNRITSNASTIVANAARSLFAEQPQLIAPGGNAYTSRRMAACLRDMEIILRYVTYAIFSGDASVLDDRCLNGLRETYLALGTPGLSVAVGVQKMKEAAVAIANDPNGITPGDCTSLIAEIGGYFDRAAAAVG
;
A
#
# COMPACT_ATOMS: atom_id res chain seq x y z
N MET A 1 -15.85 2.70 4.19
CA MET A 1 -15.10 1.72 3.38
C MET A 1 -15.86 1.44 2.11
N PHE A 2 -15.24 1.74 0.99
CA PHE A 2 -15.70 1.50 -0.36
C PHE A 2 -14.80 0.47 -1.03
N ASP A 3 -15.36 -0.21 -2.02
CA ASP A 3 -14.65 -0.83 -3.13
C ASP A 3 -14.89 0.02 -4.40
N ALA A 4 -14.26 -0.35 -5.52
CA ALA A 4 -14.40 0.38 -6.78
C ALA A 4 -15.87 0.56 -7.22
N PHE A 5 -16.75 -0.41 -6.94
CA PHE A 5 -18.15 -0.39 -7.34
C PHE A 5 -18.97 0.56 -6.46
N THR A 6 -18.89 0.38 -5.14
CA THR A 6 -19.62 1.18 -4.16
C THR A 6 -19.11 2.62 -4.12
N LYS A 7 -17.84 2.86 -4.51
CA LYS A 7 -17.32 4.21 -4.71
C LYS A 7 -18.10 4.94 -5.81
N VAL A 8 -18.32 4.29 -6.96
CA VAL A 8 -19.12 4.85 -8.06
C VAL A 8 -20.56 5.09 -7.63
N VAL A 9 -21.17 4.13 -6.92
CA VAL A 9 -22.54 4.26 -6.41
C VAL A 9 -22.68 5.48 -5.49
N SER A 10 -21.78 5.65 -4.53
CA SER A 10 -21.82 6.80 -3.61
C SER A 10 -21.66 8.14 -4.32
N GLN A 11 -20.85 8.20 -5.38
CA GLN A 11 -20.68 9.42 -6.18
C GLN A 11 -21.93 9.74 -7.01
N ALA A 12 -22.61 8.74 -7.55
CA ALA A 12 -23.84 8.92 -8.31
C ALA A 12 -25.00 9.36 -7.40
N ASP A 13 -25.15 8.70 -6.24
CA ASP A 13 -26.13 9.04 -5.20
C ASP A 13 -25.98 10.49 -4.71
N ALA A 14 -24.75 10.94 -4.47
CA ALA A 14 -24.47 12.32 -4.05
C ALA A 14 -24.91 13.39 -5.07
N ARG A 15 -25.08 13.02 -6.35
CA ARG A 15 -25.62 13.90 -7.40
C ARG A 15 -27.11 13.68 -7.67
N GLY A 16 -27.69 12.60 -7.15
CA GLY A 16 -29.05 12.16 -7.48
C GLY A 16 -29.18 11.60 -8.90
N ASP A 17 -28.07 11.15 -9.50
CA ASP A 17 -28.02 10.66 -10.88
C ASP A 17 -27.90 9.14 -10.94
N PHE A 18 -28.33 8.55 -12.06
CA PHE A 18 -27.96 7.18 -12.39
C PHE A 18 -26.48 7.09 -12.79
N VAL A 19 -25.89 5.90 -12.62
CA VAL A 19 -24.52 5.64 -13.08
C VAL A 19 -24.47 5.68 -14.61
N PRO A 20 -23.62 6.54 -15.22
CA PRO A 20 -23.56 6.66 -16.67
C PRO A 20 -22.91 5.43 -17.31
N ALA A 21 -23.28 5.12 -18.56
CA ALA A 21 -22.80 3.94 -19.28
C ALA A 21 -21.27 3.84 -19.35
N SER A 22 -20.59 4.97 -19.57
CA SER A 22 -19.11 5.03 -19.59
C SER A 22 -18.46 4.54 -18.29
N THR A 23 -19.13 4.73 -17.14
CA THR A 23 -18.62 4.24 -15.85
C THR A 23 -18.90 2.75 -15.69
N ILE A 24 -20.01 2.24 -16.22
CA ILE A 24 -20.28 0.80 -16.27
C ILE A 24 -19.25 0.09 -17.16
N ASP A 25 -18.86 0.69 -18.28
CA ASP A 25 -17.81 0.16 -19.17
C ASP A 25 -16.46 0.10 -18.44
N ALA A 26 -16.11 1.13 -17.66
CA ALA A 26 -14.89 1.14 -16.85
C ALA A 26 -14.89 0.05 -15.77
N LEU A 27 -16.02 -0.14 -15.07
CA LEU A 27 -16.17 -1.22 -14.09
C LEU A 27 -16.10 -2.60 -14.75
N SER A 28 -16.64 -2.74 -15.96
CA SER A 28 -16.58 -3.99 -16.74
C SER A 28 -15.15 -4.31 -17.16
N ALA A 29 -14.35 -3.30 -17.54
CA ALA A 29 -12.93 -3.46 -17.81
C ALA A 29 -12.15 -3.90 -16.56
N MET A 30 -12.45 -3.32 -15.39
CA MET A 30 -11.86 -3.77 -14.12
C MET A 30 -12.19 -5.23 -13.80
N VAL A 31 -13.44 -5.66 -14.05
CA VAL A 31 -13.84 -7.07 -13.88
C VAL A 31 -13.08 -7.99 -14.84
N ALA A 32 -12.86 -7.57 -16.08
CA ALA A 32 -12.07 -8.32 -17.05
C ALA A 32 -10.61 -8.51 -16.58
N ASP A 33 -10.03 -7.52 -15.90
CA ASP A 33 -8.69 -7.57 -15.30
C ASP A 33 -8.63 -8.17 -13.89
N SER A 34 -9.75 -8.66 -13.35
CA SER A 34 -9.84 -9.15 -11.95
C SER A 34 -8.86 -10.27 -11.62
N ASN A 35 -8.60 -11.20 -12.55
CA ASN A 35 -7.61 -12.26 -12.34
C ASN A 35 -6.21 -11.69 -12.09
N LYS A 36 -5.79 -10.69 -12.88
CA LYS A 36 -4.49 -10.01 -12.69
C LYS A 36 -4.41 -9.33 -11.32
N ARG A 37 -5.52 -8.71 -10.89
CA ARG A 37 -5.62 -8.08 -9.55
C ARG A 37 -5.47 -9.11 -8.44
N LEU A 38 -6.16 -10.24 -8.53
CA LEU A 38 -6.05 -11.32 -7.54
C LEU A 38 -4.64 -11.93 -7.52
N ASP A 39 -4.00 -12.09 -8.67
CA ASP A 39 -2.61 -12.56 -8.76
C ASP A 39 -1.64 -11.58 -8.08
N ALA A 40 -1.80 -10.27 -8.29
CA ALA A 40 -0.98 -9.26 -7.62
C ALA A 40 -1.17 -9.29 -6.09
N VAL A 41 -2.42 -9.38 -5.62
CA VAL A 41 -2.73 -9.51 -4.17
C VAL A 41 -2.08 -10.77 -3.60
N ASN A 42 -2.21 -11.91 -4.29
CA ASN A 42 -1.65 -13.18 -3.85
C ASN A 42 -0.11 -13.14 -3.79
N ARG A 43 0.53 -12.58 -4.82
CA ARG A 43 2.00 -12.44 -4.89
C ARG A 43 2.55 -11.56 -3.78
N ILE A 44 1.93 -10.40 -3.53
CA ILE A 44 2.35 -9.50 -2.45
C ILE A 44 2.13 -10.16 -1.09
N THR A 45 0.98 -10.79 -0.87
CA THR A 45 0.63 -11.45 0.41
C THR A 45 1.57 -12.61 0.70
N SER A 46 1.85 -13.46 -0.29
CA SER A 46 2.76 -14.61 -0.14
C SER A 46 4.21 -14.20 0.12
N ASN A 47 4.59 -12.98 -0.24
CA ASN A 47 5.93 -12.41 -0.03
C ASN A 47 5.96 -11.29 1.02
N ALA A 48 4.93 -11.14 1.85
CA ALA A 48 4.83 -10.01 2.78
C ALA A 48 6.03 -9.91 3.73
N SER A 49 6.43 -11.02 4.34
CA SER A 49 7.57 -11.07 5.26
C SER A 49 8.89 -10.69 4.59
N THR A 50 9.11 -11.08 3.33
CA THR A 50 10.34 -10.77 2.60
C THR A 50 10.35 -9.32 2.15
N ILE A 51 9.22 -8.78 1.69
CA ILE A 51 9.06 -7.36 1.35
C ILE A 51 9.41 -6.47 2.55
N VAL A 52 8.78 -6.72 3.71
CA VAL A 52 8.99 -5.92 4.93
C VAL A 52 10.44 -6.04 5.41
N ALA A 53 10.99 -7.26 5.49
CA ALA A 53 12.34 -7.47 5.98
C ALA A 53 13.41 -6.84 5.07
N ASN A 54 13.26 -6.95 3.75
CA ASN A 54 14.20 -6.38 2.78
C ASN A 54 14.13 -4.83 2.79
N ALA A 55 12.92 -4.27 2.82
CA ALA A 55 12.72 -2.83 2.91
C ALA A 55 13.31 -2.25 4.20
N ALA A 56 13.11 -2.92 5.34
CA ALA A 56 13.67 -2.51 6.63
C ALA A 56 15.20 -2.57 6.62
N ARG A 57 15.80 -3.65 6.10
CA ARG A 57 17.27 -3.74 5.97
C ARG A 57 17.84 -2.61 5.11
N SER A 58 17.20 -2.32 3.99
CA SER A 58 17.60 -1.22 3.09
C SER A 58 17.43 0.15 3.78
N LEU A 59 16.36 0.36 4.54
CA LEU A 59 16.15 1.56 5.35
C LEU A 59 17.25 1.77 6.38
N PHE A 60 17.60 0.74 7.16
CA PHE A 60 18.61 0.87 8.20
C PHE A 60 20.04 0.98 7.66
N ALA A 61 20.31 0.46 6.46
CA ALA A 61 21.56 0.69 5.77
C ALA A 61 21.71 2.15 5.32
N GLU A 62 20.62 2.76 4.85
CA GLU A 62 20.59 4.17 4.43
C GLU A 62 20.54 5.14 5.62
N GLN A 63 19.85 4.76 6.70
CA GLN A 63 19.61 5.58 7.89
C GLN A 63 20.08 4.86 9.17
N PRO A 64 21.39 4.68 9.35
CA PRO A 64 21.96 3.92 10.48
C PRO A 64 21.66 4.57 11.84
N GLN A 65 21.40 5.87 11.89
CA GLN A 65 21.03 6.59 13.11
C GLN A 65 19.72 6.08 13.75
N LEU A 66 18.84 5.41 12.99
CA LEU A 66 17.61 4.83 13.53
C LEU A 66 17.88 3.67 14.49
N ILE A 67 18.97 2.93 14.27
CA ILE A 67 19.35 1.73 15.03
C ILE A 67 20.56 1.95 15.94
N ALA A 68 21.15 3.15 15.95
CA ALA A 68 22.18 3.52 16.92
C ALA A 68 21.58 3.68 18.33
N PRO A 69 22.37 3.57 19.41
CA PRO A 69 21.89 3.85 20.76
C PRO A 69 21.19 5.22 20.86
N GLY A 70 19.95 5.23 21.34
CA GLY A 70 19.10 6.44 21.39
C GLY A 70 18.20 6.64 20.15
N GLY A 71 18.44 5.90 19.07
CA GLY A 71 17.62 5.91 17.87
C GLY A 71 16.19 5.40 18.08
N ASN A 72 15.27 5.80 17.20
CA ASN A 72 13.86 5.47 17.32
C ASN A 72 13.58 3.97 17.11
N ALA A 73 14.46 3.21 16.43
CA ALA A 73 14.34 1.77 16.21
C ALA A 73 15.38 0.92 16.99
N TYR A 74 16.11 1.51 17.95
CA TYR A 74 17.25 0.85 18.62
C TYR A 74 16.89 -0.42 19.43
N THR A 75 15.93 -0.34 20.34
CA THR A 75 15.63 -1.45 21.26
C THR A 75 14.80 -2.52 20.57
N SER A 76 14.91 -3.79 20.98
CA SER A 76 14.15 -4.89 20.36
C SER A 76 12.64 -4.63 20.31
N ARG A 77 12.09 -3.98 21.36
CA ARG A 77 10.68 -3.57 21.38
C ARG A 77 10.35 -2.53 20.30
N ARG A 78 11.21 -1.52 20.11
CA ARG A 78 11.01 -0.47 19.10
C ARG A 78 11.26 -0.97 17.68
N MET A 79 12.26 -1.82 17.50
CA MET A 79 12.50 -2.53 16.24
C MET A 79 11.28 -3.37 15.84
N ALA A 80 10.74 -4.18 16.77
CA ALA A 80 9.54 -4.97 16.51
C ALA A 80 8.33 -4.10 16.18
N ALA A 81 8.16 -2.95 16.86
CA ALA A 81 7.10 -1.99 16.54
C ALA A 81 7.27 -1.40 15.13
N CYS A 82 8.49 -1.02 14.74
CA CYS A 82 8.80 -0.52 13.39
C CYS A 82 8.44 -1.54 12.31
N LEU A 83 8.86 -2.80 12.47
CA LEU A 83 8.56 -3.87 11.51
C LEU A 83 7.06 -4.16 11.43
N ARG A 84 6.38 -4.16 12.58
CA ARG A 84 4.92 -4.34 12.64
C ARG A 84 4.19 -3.21 11.92
N ASP A 85 4.60 -1.96 12.09
CA ASP A 85 3.99 -0.82 11.41
C ASP A 85 4.19 -0.90 9.89
N MET A 86 5.37 -1.32 9.43
CA MET A 86 5.62 -1.60 8.00
C MET A 86 4.70 -2.70 7.45
N GLU A 87 4.53 -3.80 8.20
CA GLU A 87 3.60 -4.87 7.83
C GLU A 87 2.13 -4.41 7.83
N ILE A 88 1.73 -3.55 8.78
CA ILE A 88 0.40 -2.95 8.82
C ILE A 88 0.15 -2.14 7.56
N ILE A 89 1.09 -1.27 7.16
CA ILE A 89 0.93 -0.48 5.93
C ILE A 89 0.82 -1.39 4.71
N LEU A 90 1.72 -2.39 4.57
CA LEU A 90 1.67 -3.33 3.46
C LEU A 90 0.32 -4.06 3.38
N ARG A 91 -0.22 -4.47 4.53
CA ARG A 91 -1.54 -5.13 4.63
C ARG A 91 -2.69 -4.21 4.23
N TYR A 92 -2.68 -2.94 4.61
CA TYR A 92 -3.73 -2.01 4.17
C TYR A 92 -3.59 -1.61 2.70
N VAL A 93 -2.37 -1.58 2.16
CA VAL A 93 -2.16 -1.44 0.72
C VAL A 93 -2.71 -2.65 -0.02
N THR A 94 -2.48 -3.89 0.44
CA THR A 94 -3.08 -5.08 -0.22
C THR A 94 -4.60 -5.08 -0.14
N TYR A 95 -5.20 -4.57 0.94
CA TYR A 95 -6.65 -4.37 0.99
C TYR A 95 -7.14 -3.36 -0.04
N ALA A 96 -6.45 -2.23 -0.20
CA ALA A 96 -6.80 -1.23 -1.21
C ALA A 96 -6.66 -1.77 -2.65
N ILE A 97 -5.62 -2.57 -2.91
CA ILE A 97 -5.45 -3.26 -4.19
C ILE A 97 -6.60 -4.25 -4.41
N PHE A 98 -6.99 -5.00 -3.40
CA PHE A 98 -8.08 -5.96 -3.54
C PHE A 98 -9.43 -5.26 -3.80
N SER A 99 -9.75 -4.20 -3.05
CA SER A 99 -11.01 -3.46 -3.20
C SER A 99 -11.02 -2.52 -4.42
N GLY A 100 -9.85 -2.16 -4.97
CA GLY A 100 -9.74 -1.17 -6.04
C GLY A 100 -10.10 0.25 -5.59
N ASP A 101 -10.00 0.54 -4.29
CA ASP A 101 -10.27 1.87 -3.72
C ASP A 101 -9.44 2.08 -2.44
N ALA A 102 -8.92 3.30 -2.26
CA ALA A 102 -8.03 3.64 -1.16
C ALA A 102 -8.73 3.85 0.19
N SER A 103 -10.07 3.91 0.26
CA SER A 103 -10.78 4.30 1.49
C SER A 103 -10.47 3.40 2.69
N VAL A 104 -10.21 2.10 2.50
CA VAL A 104 -9.81 1.22 3.62
C VAL A 104 -8.43 1.59 4.18
N LEU A 105 -7.51 1.99 3.32
CA LEU A 105 -6.18 2.45 3.70
C LEU A 105 -6.28 3.82 4.40
N ASP A 106 -7.03 4.75 3.81
CA ASP A 106 -7.22 6.10 4.35
C ASP A 106 -7.93 6.06 5.72
N ASP A 107 -9.13 5.45 5.77
CA ASP A 107 -10.03 5.51 6.93
C ASP A 107 -9.48 4.77 8.15
N ARG A 108 -8.77 3.65 7.94
CA ARG A 108 -8.41 2.72 9.02
C ARG A 108 -6.92 2.63 9.32
N CYS A 109 -6.07 3.18 8.46
CA CYS A 109 -4.62 3.13 8.65
C CYS A 109 -3.98 4.51 8.66
N LEU A 110 -4.31 5.38 7.71
CA LEU A 110 -3.57 6.63 7.50
C LEU A 110 -4.14 7.82 8.29
N ASN A 111 -5.47 7.88 8.48
CA ASN A 111 -6.11 8.97 9.21
C ASN A 111 -5.58 9.06 10.66
N GLY A 112 -4.89 10.15 10.97
CA GLY A 112 -4.28 10.41 12.28
C GLY A 112 -2.91 9.76 12.51
N LEU A 113 -2.36 9.04 11.52
CA LEU A 113 -1.09 8.33 11.66
C LEU A 113 0.10 9.29 11.80
N ARG A 114 0.10 10.41 11.05
CA ARG A 114 1.12 11.45 11.15
C ARG A 114 1.14 12.06 12.55
N GLU A 115 -0.01 12.42 13.07
CA GLU A 115 -0.17 13.00 14.41
C GLU A 115 0.27 12.01 15.48
N THR A 116 0.00 10.72 15.29
CA THR A 116 0.49 9.63 16.15
C THR A 116 2.01 9.55 16.15
N TYR A 117 2.65 9.57 14.97
CA TYR A 117 4.11 9.54 14.87
C TYR A 117 4.77 10.79 15.45
N LEU A 118 4.19 11.97 15.23
CA LEU A 118 4.63 13.22 15.85
C LEU A 118 4.60 13.13 17.39
N ALA A 119 3.49 12.63 17.95
CA ALA A 119 3.35 12.50 19.40
C ALA A 119 4.33 11.46 20.00
N LEU A 120 4.68 10.42 19.25
CA LEU A 120 5.63 9.38 19.67
C LEU A 120 7.11 9.74 19.39
N GLY A 121 7.37 10.84 18.68
CA GLY A 121 8.72 11.21 18.24
C GLY A 121 9.29 10.26 17.18
N THR A 122 8.43 9.58 16.42
CA THR A 122 8.83 8.73 15.30
C THR A 122 9.07 9.61 14.06
N PRO A 123 10.23 9.46 13.38
CA PRO A 123 10.53 10.26 12.20
C PRO A 123 9.68 9.83 10.99
N GLY A 124 8.61 10.59 10.73
CA GLY A 124 7.67 10.32 9.62
C GLY A 124 8.32 10.21 8.24
N LEU A 125 9.33 11.04 7.97
CA LEU A 125 10.15 10.97 6.75
C LEU A 125 10.85 9.61 6.59
N SER A 126 11.38 9.03 7.67
CA SER A 126 11.99 7.70 7.64
C SER A 126 10.96 6.61 7.37
N VAL A 127 9.75 6.75 7.92
CA VAL A 127 8.64 5.84 7.62
C VAL A 127 8.28 5.93 6.14
N ALA A 128 8.15 7.14 5.58
CA ALA A 128 7.88 7.35 4.16
C ALA A 128 8.94 6.69 3.26
N VAL A 129 10.23 6.82 3.58
CA VAL A 129 11.31 6.12 2.87
C VAL A 129 11.17 4.60 2.98
N GLY A 130 10.82 4.07 4.16
CA GLY A 130 10.53 2.64 4.35
C GLY A 130 9.38 2.16 3.47
N VAL A 131 8.30 2.96 3.35
CA VAL A 131 7.15 2.67 2.47
C VAL A 131 7.56 2.68 1.00
N GLN A 132 8.41 3.61 0.57
CA GLN A 132 8.93 3.63 -0.81
C GLN A 132 9.79 2.40 -1.13
N LYS A 133 10.61 1.94 -0.19
CA LYS A 133 11.37 0.68 -0.34
C LYS A 133 10.46 -0.54 -0.41
N MET A 134 9.34 -0.55 0.34
CA MET A 134 8.31 -1.59 0.20
C MET A 134 7.62 -1.53 -1.17
N LYS A 135 7.34 -0.34 -1.70
CA LYS A 135 6.77 -0.14 -3.04
C LYS A 135 7.65 -0.76 -4.12
N GLU A 136 8.95 -0.46 -4.12
CA GLU A 136 9.90 -1.00 -5.09
C GLU A 136 9.90 -2.53 -5.09
N ALA A 137 9.98 -3.14 -3.90
CA ALA A 137 9.96 -4.59 -3.74
C ALA A 137 8.60 -5.20 -4.15
N ALA A 138 7.49 -4.61 -3.74
CA ALA A 138 6.15 -5.10 -4.05
C ALA A 138 5.84 -5.01 -5.56
N VAL A 139 6.23 -3.91 -6.21
CA VAL A 139 6.07 -3.72 -7.66
C VAL A 139 6.92 -4.74 -8.44
N ALA A 140 8.17 -4.94 -8.03
CA ALA A 140 9.03 -5.93 -8.67
C ALA A 140 8.45 -7.36 -8.58
N ILE A 141 7.90 -7.73 -7.41
CA ILE A 141 7.27 -9.04 -7.20
C ILE A 141 5.95 -9.16 -7.96
N ALA A 142 5.10 -8.13 -7.92
CA ALA A 142 3.82 -8.16 -8.61
C ALA A 142 4.00 -8.27 -10.13
N ASN A 143 5.03 -7.63 -10.68
CA ASN A 143 5.33 -7.58 -12.12
C ASN A 143 6.31 -8.66 -12.60
N ASP A 144 6.67 -9.65 -11.77
CA ASP A 144 7.58 -10.73 -12.18
C ASP A 144 6.94 -11.60 -13.29
N PRO A 145 7.52 -11.69 -14.50
CA PRO A 145 6.95 -12.49 -15.58
C PRO A 145 7.01 -14.00 -15.32
N ASN A 146 7.77 -14.46 -14.33
CA ASN A 146 7.92 -15.89 -14.05
C ASN A 146 6.66 -16.47 -13.40
N GLY A 147 6.25 -17.66 -13.87
CA GLY A 147 5.15 -18.43 -13.26
C GLY A 147 3.76 -17.80 -13.39
N ILE A 148 3.54 -16.92 -14.36
CA ILE A 148 2.23 -16.31 -14.67
C ILE A 148 2.01 -16.28 -16.18
N THR A 149 0.75 -16.27 -16.61
CA THR A 149 0.40 -16.09 -18.02
C THR A 149 0.85 -14.70 -18.51
N PRO A 150 1.61 -14.59 -19.62
CA PRO A 150 2.02 -13.30 -20.14
C PRO A 150 0.84 -12.39 -20.47
N GLY A 151 0.94 -11.11 -20.09
CA GLY A 151 -0.09 -10.10 -20.35
C GLY A 151 0.34 -8.72 -19.87
N ASP A 152 -0.44 -7.70 -20.25
CA ASP A 152 -0.21 -6.33 -19.78
C ASP A 152 -0.89 -6.08 -18.44
N CYS A 153 -0.09 -5.72 -17.44
CA CYS A 153 -0.50 -5.35 -16.09
C CYS A 153 -0.14 -3.89 -15.74
N THR A 154 0.26 -3.06 -16.72
CA THR A 154 0.82 -1.72 -16.48
C THR A 154 -0.12 -0.82 -15.66
N SER A 155 -1.42 -0.82 -15.98
CA SER A 155 -2.43 -0.05 -15.24
C SER A 155 -2.51 -0.47 -13.76
N LEU A 156 -2.53 -1.78 -13.50
CA LEU A 156 -2.60 -2.33 -12.15
C LEU A 156 -1.32 -2.03 -11.36
N ILE A 157 -0.14 -2.12 -11.99
CA ILE A 157 1.13 -1.78 -11.34
C ILE A 157 1.19 -0.29 -10.98
N ALA A 158 0.70 0.59 -11.86
CA ALA A 158 0.59 2.02 -11.57
C ALA A 158 -0.36 2.30 -10.40
N GLU A 159 -1.51 1.62 -10.35
CA GLU A 159 -2.46 1.70 -9.23
C GLU A 159 -1.82 1.25 -7.90
N ILE A 160 -1.13 0.10 -7.90
CA ILE A 160 -0.39 -0.41 -6.73
C ILE A 160 0.62 0.62 -6.24
N GLY A 161 1.41 1.19 -7.15
CA GLY A 161 2.39 2.24 -6.83
C GLY A 161 1.72 3.46 -6.18
N GLY A 162 0.55 3.86 -6.70
CA GLY A 162 -0.23 4.97 -6.16
C GLY A 162 -0.69 4.77 -4.71
N TYR A 163 -1.07 3.56 -4.31
CA TYR A 163 -1.44 3.28 -2.91
C TYR A 163 -0.24 3.41 -1.96
N PHE A 164 0.95 2.97 -2.37
CA PHE A 164 2.17 3.17 -1.59
C PHE A 164 2.57 4.65 -1.51
N ASP A 165 2.47 5.39 -2.62
CA ASP A 165 2.76 6.83 -2.63
C ASP A 165 1.83 7.61 -1.71
N ARG A 166 0.55 7.23 -1.70
CA ARG A 166 -0.45 7.76 -0.78
C ARG A 166 -0.09 7.51 0.68
N ALA A 167 0.31 6.29 1.02
CA ALA A 167 0.74 5.95 2.38
C ALA A 167 2.01 6.71 2.79
N ALA A 168 2.99 6.84 1.90
CA ALA A 168 4.21 7.61 2.15
C ALA A 168 3.92 9.11 2.37
N ALA A 169 3.05 9.70 1.54
CA ALA A 169 2.66 11.10 1.66
C ALA A 169 1.85 11.40 2.93
N ALA A 170 1.11 10.42 3.46
CA ALA A 170 0.32 10.60 4.67
C ALA A 170 1.16 10.66 5.96
N VAL A 171 2.41 10.16 5.94
CA VAL A 171 3.30 10.12 7.12
C VAL A 171 4.55 10.99 6.99
N GLY A 172 4.93 11.36 5.76
CA GLY A 172 6.07 12.22 5.44
C GLY A 172 5.91 13.68 5.85
#